data_AF-A0A642C3Q4-F1
#
_entry.id   AF-A0A642C3Q4-F1
#
_cell.length_a   1.000
_cell.length_b   1.000
_cell.length_c   1.000
_cell.angle_alpha   90.00
_cell.angle_beta   90.00
_cell.angle_gamma   90.00
#
_symmetry.space_group_name_H-M   'P 1'
#
loop_
_entity.id
_entity.type
_entity.pdbx_description
1 polymer ?
#
loop_
_entity_poly.entity_id
_entity_poly.type
_entity_poly.pdbx_seq_one_letter_code
_entity_poly.pdbx_strand_id
1 'polypeptide(L)'
;FRLRASMGNSDMLSASFPGFTPSIILNSPILSIEASQAVRDTVLAFTNKYTADAKTAGLFQYPFMIRYAYRMYDGTLNYISSPVKVYPSYGIPYLIHYTGYEVNNGLYTKFNMVVSHVASKLYYEITNFDEVKGSVAEWGELVKSIDIFITPPLYTVDQDSMCKSISPYAYLGPMGGSSAFLSYCANSGNENINGKLIYRCHNASESINSNQLFFGMSGKSLVDDDSSLPFYLISSIDVKKIQSGENIVSIENGALNSLEAKEVMEGDSNLMGTIVAKHAFPYNARLNLTGVTIIPPTFPLESCFQYANGEYDNETKKAVEKTYSYKAYIFIEAEKRKVMVQFLSGIPMNIVDSYFFYPNINAKELIIERIDNNGVKSYSYSKLHKHETLNGVYGSINTSFSSTPDMSLITDTEIGIPYPNKIYTSDVNDPFSFPALGVCTVGTGTIIGLSSAAKALSQGQFGQFPLYCFSTDGIWA
;
A
#
# COMPACT_ATOMS: atom_id res chain seq x y z
N PHE A 1 3.99 -4.49 6.83
CA PHE A 1 5.13 -3.55 6.97
C PHE A 1 4.88 -2.56 8.10
N ARG A 2 5.92 -1.97 8.69
CA ARG A 2 5.80 -0.94 9.74
C ARG A 2 6.98 0.03 9.73
N LEU A 3 6.84 1.13 10.48
CA LEU A 3 7.84 2.19 10.55
C LEU A 3 8.32 2.41 11.98
N ARG A 4 9.61 2.70 12.13
CA ARG A 4 10.16 3.33 13.34
C ARG A 4 10.61 4.74 13.00
N ALA A 5 10.01 5.72 13.64
CA ALA A 5 10.24 7.13 13.38
C ALA A 5 11.23 7.74 14.37
N SER A 6 12.07 8.63 13.85
CA SER A 6 12.87 9.57 14.64
C SER A 6 12.39 10.98 14.36
N MET A 7 12.15 11.75 15.42
CA MET A 7 11.87 13.18 15.33
C MET A 7 13.11 13.99 15.71
N GLY A 8 13.29 15.13 15.06
CA GLY A 8 14.35 16.07 15.37
C GLY A 8 13.90 17.50 15.13
N ASN A 9 14.75 18.44 15.53
CA ASN A 9 14.59 19.86 15.31
C ASN A 9 15.83 20.40 14.60
N SER A 10 15.65 21.41 13.75
CA SER A 10 16.77 22.22 13.27
C SER A 10 17.36 23.06 14.41
N ASP A 11 18.58 23.55 14.19
CA ASP A 11 19.02 24.77 14.88
C ASP A 11 18.08 25.93 14.56
N MET A 12 18.16 27.02 15.35
CA MET A 12 17.37 28.22 15.09
C MET A 12 17.73 28.79 13.70
N LEU A 13 16.72 28.89 12.85
CA LEU A 13 16.80 29.52 11.55
C LEU A 13 16.27 30.95 11.63
N SER A 14 16.83 31.84 10.81
CA SER A 14 16.42 33.23 10.74
C SER A 14 16.19 33.66 9.29
N ALA A 15 15.08 34.34 9.03
CA ALA A 15 14.78 34.96 7.75
C ALA A 15 14.71 36.48 7.94
N SER A 16 15.49 37.23 7.18
CA SER A 16 15.52 38.70 7.22
C SER A 16 14.92 39.28 5.94
N PHE A 17 14.25 40.42 6.04
CA PHE A 17 13.51 41.03 4.93
C PHE A 17 13.42 42.56 5.06
N PRO A 18 13.16 43.32 3.96
CA PRO A 18 12.88 44.75 4.01
C PRO A 18 11.61 44.95 4.84
N GLY A 19 11.72 45.63 5.99
CA GLY A 19 10.72 45.48 7.04
C GLY A 19 9.28 45.86 6.67
N PHE A 20 8.31 45.27 7.37
CA PHE A 20 6.89 45.49 7.10
C PHE A 20 6.06 45.55 8.40
N THR A 21 4.84 46.08 8.28
CA THR A 21 3.82 46.01 9.34
C THR A 21 2.83 44.89 8.99
N PRO A 22 2.78 43.78 9.74
CA PRO A 22 1.86 42.69 9.45
C PRO A 22 0.42 43.13 9.61
N SER A 23 -0.39 42.80 8.61
CA SER A 23 -1.84 42.84 8.76
C SER A 23 -2.28 41.65 9.61
N ILE A 24 -3.18 41.86 10.56
CA ILE A 24 -3.72 40.80 11.40
C ILE A 24 -5.13 40.48 10.93
N ILE A 25 -5.35 39.27 10.46
CA ILE A 25 -6.69 38.75 10.12
C ILE A 25 -6.93 37.53 11.00
N LEU A 26 -8.07 37.48 11.70
CA LEU A 26 -8.45 36.35 12.57
C LEU A 26 -7.32 35.95 13.53
N ASN A 27 -6.68 36.94 14.17
CA ASN A 27 -5.54 36.77 15.09
C ASN A 27 -4.29 36.11 14.48
N SER A 28 -4.19 36.03 13.15
CA SER A 28 -3.03 35.51 12.43
C SER A 28 -2.29 36.63 11.70
N PRO A 29 -1.00 36.87 11.99
CA PRO A 29 -0.16 37.78 11.20
C PRO A 29 0.00 37.30 9.76
N ILE A 30 -0.35 38.15 8.80
CA ILE A 30 -0.13 37.92 7.37
C ILE A 30 1.22 38.51 6.99
N LEU A 31 2.03 37.71 6.29
CA LEU A 31 3.34 38.12 5.82
C LEU A 31 3.23 38.96 4.54
N SER A 32 4.12 39.94 4.39
CA SER A 32 4.33 40.56 3.07
C SER A 32 4.91 39.54 2.10
N ILE A 33 4.88 39.86 0.80
CA ILE A 33 5.46 39.00 -0.25
C ILE A 33 6.94 38.74 0.03
N GLU A 34 7.68 39.78 0.41
CA GLU A 34 9.12 39.73 0.70
C GLU A 34 9.41 38.89 1.96
N ALA A 35 8.62 39.07 3.02
CA ALA A 35 8.78 38.29 4.25
C ALA A 35 8.43 36.82 4.02
N SER A 36 7.35 36.54 3.27
CA SER A 36 6.94 35.18 2.92
C SER A 36 8.01 34.47 2.10
N GLN A 37 8.57 35.16 1.11
CA GLN A 37 9.65 34.65 0.27
C GLN A 37 10.92 34.36 1.09
N ALA A 38 11.33 35.30 1.96
CA ALA A 38 12.51 35.12 2.81
C ALA A 38 12.37 33.92 3.76
N VAL A 39 11.20 33.76 4.39
CA VAL A 39 10.91 32.61 5.26
C VAL A 39 10.92 31.31 4.46
N ARG A 40 10.27 31.29 3.30
CA ARG A 40 10.20 30.14 2.40
C ARG A 40 11.59 29.68 1.97
N ASP A 41 12.44 30.60 1.53
CA ASP A 41 13.79 30.27 1.04
C ASP A 41 14.67 29.70 2.16
N THR A 42 14.60 30.29 3.37
CA THR A 42 15.31 29.77 4.55
C THR A 42 14.82 28.37 4.93
N VAL A 43 13.51 28.12 4.92
CA VAL A 43 12.94 26.81 5.25
C VAL A 43 13.31 25.77 4.19
N LEU A 44 13.16 26.10 2.89
CA LEU A 44 13.48 25.18 1.80
C LEU A 44 14.95 24.81 1.73
N ALA A 45 15.85 25.75 2.05
CA ALA A 45 17.29 25.45 2.15
C ALA A 45 17.56 24.35 3.18
N PHE A 46 16.89 24.41 4.34
CA PHE A 46 16.99 23.37 5.37
C PHE A 46 16.30 22.07 4.94
N THR A 47 15.03 22.13 4.55
CA THR A 47 14.22 20.93 4.29
C THR A 47 14.74 20.14 3.10
N ASN A 48 15.15 20.78 2.00
CA ASN A 48 15.70 20.10 0.83
C ASN A 48 16.99 19.35 1.17
N LYS A 49 17.88 19.97 1.95
CA LYS A 49 19.11 19.31 2.43
C LYS A 49 18.77 18.12 3.30
N TYR A 50 17.89 18.32 4.30
CA TYR A 50 17.49 17.24 5.19
C TYR A 50 16.83 16.08 4.43
N THR A 51 15.97 16.35 3.43
CA THR A 51 15.37 15.30 2.60
C THR A 51 16.43 14.51 1.82
N ALA A 52 17.40 15.20 1.23
CA ALA A 52 18.48 14.54 0.52
C ALA A 52 19.33 13.66 1.45
N ASP A 53 19.67 14.16 2.64
CA ASP A 53 20.43 13.43 3.65
C ASP A 53 19.63 12.21 4.17
N ALA A 54 18.33 12.39 4.43
CA ALA A 54 17.43 11.32 4.86
C ALA A 54 17.31 10.22 3.80
N LYS A 55 17.11 10.56 2.52
CA LYS A 55 17.09 9.60 1.40
C LYS A 55 18.42 8.86 1.28
N THR A 56 19.53 9.57 1.42
CA THR A 56 20.89 8.98 1.41
C THR A 56 21.03 7.93 2.52
N ALA A 57 20.53 8.24 3.72
CA ALA A 57 20.51 7.32 4.86
C ALA A 57 19.45 6.20 4.79
N GLY A 58 18.69 6.08 3.69
CA GLY A 58 17.63 5.07 3.54
C GLY A 58 16.40 5.34 4.41
N LEU A 59 16.15 6.60 4.77
CA LEU A 59 15.00 7.03 5.57
C LEU A 59 13.87 7.56 4.69
N PHE A 60 12.65 7.27 5.10
CA PHE A 60 11.42 7.71 4.43
C PHE A 60 10.79 8.88 5.17
N GLN A 61 10.25 9.84 4.41
CA GLN A 61 9.56 11.00 4.98
C GLN A 61 8.18 11.25 4.38
N TYR A 62 7.99 10.94 3.10
CA TYR A 62 6.73 11.14 2.39
C TYR A 62 5.99 9.81 2.18
N PRO A 63 4.66 9.82 2.02
CA PRO A 63 3.91 8.63 1.63
C PRO A 63 4.45 7.98 0.36
N PHE A 64 4.43 6.65 0.34
CA PHE A 64 4.78 5.82 -0.82
C PHE A 64 3.96 4.53 -0.80
N MET A 65 3.86 3.83 -1.93
CA MET A 65 3.31 2.48 -1.96
C MET A 65 4.42 1.43 -1.92
N ILE A 66 4.16 0.30 -1.27
CA ILE A 66 5.10 -0.83 -1.16
C ILE A 66 4.42 -2.13 -1.61
N ARG A 67 5.19 -2.99 -2.27
CA ARG A 67 4.82 -4.37 -2.63
C ARG A 67 5.97 -5.31 -2.32
N TYR A 68 5.66 -6.59 -2.19
CA TYR A 68 6.65 -7.65 -2.25
C TYR A 68 6.28 -8.69 -3.30
N ALA A 69 7.27 -9.40 -3.82
CA ALA A 69 7.10 -10.50 -4.75
C ALA A 69 8.13 -11.59 -4.46
N TYR A 70 7.82 -12.83 -4.83
CA TYR A 70 8.77 -13.93 -4.77
C TYR A 70 9.57 -13.95 -6.08
N ARG A 71 10.88 -13.81 -5.99
CA ARG A 71 11.77 -13.99 -7.13
C ARG A 71 12.11 -15.47 -7.25
N MET A 72 11.81 -16.03 -8.42
CA MET A 72 12.13 -17.42 -8.74
C MET A 72 13.59 -17.56 -9.18
N TYR A 73 14.08 -18.80 -9.24
CA TYR A 73 15.47 -19.09 -9.63
C TYR A 73 15.82 -18.59 -11.04
N ASP A 74 14.85 -18.62 -11.96
CA ASP A 74 14.97 -18.11 -13.33
C ASP A 74 14.91 -16.56 -13.43
N GLY A 75 14.71 -15.88 -12.31
CA GLY A 75 14.65 -14.42 -12.21
C GLY A 75 13.24 -13.83 -12.32
N THR A 76 12.23 -14.63 -12.68
CA THR A 76 10.84 -14.18 -12.80
C THR A 76 10.24 -13.81 -11.44
N LEU A 77 9.28 -12.89 -11.45
CA LEU A 77 8.54 -12.47 -10.26
C LEU A 77 7.18 -13.17 -10.21
N ASN A 78 6.87 -13.80 -9.08
CA ASN A 78 5.61 -14.48 -8.83
C ASN A 78 5.01 -14.03 -7.48
N TYR A 79 3.71 -14.30 -7.30
CA TYR A 79 2.96 -14.00 -6.06
C TYR A 79 3.15 -12.56 -5.57
N ILE A 80 2.88 -11.61 -6.46
CA ILE A 80 3.03 -10.19 -6.18
C ILE A 80 1.94 -9.75 -5.20
N SER A 81 2.32 -9.13 -4.09
CA SER A 81 1.38 -8.65 -3.07
C SER A 81 0.48 -7.53 -3.59
N SER A 82 -0.63 -7.24 -2.93
CA SER A 82 -1.30 -5.95 -3.11
C SER A 82 -0.36 -4.78 -2.74
N PRO A 83 -0.46 -3.62 -3.40
CA PRO A 83 0.18 -2.39 -2.95
C PRO A 83 -0.39 -1.95 -1.60
N VAL A 84 0.50 -1.56 -0.69
CA VAL A 84 0.17 -1.00 0.61
C VAL A 84 0.65 0.44 0.65
N LYS A 85 -0.21 1.37 1.06
CA LYS A 85 0.20 2.76 1.28
C LYS A 85 0.85 2.88 2.66
N VAL A 86 2.03 3.48 2.70
CA VAL A 86 2.83 3.63 3.93
C VAL A 86 2.98 5.11 4.22
N TYR A 87 2.79 5.52 5.48
CA TYR A 87 2.73 6.92 5.91
C TYR A 87 3.85 7.27 6.91
N PRO A 88 5.08 7.53 6.43
CA PRO A 88 6.09 8.20 7.25
C PRO A 88 5.67 9.62 7.66
N SER A 89 4.77 10.23 6.88
CA SER A 89 3.93 11.36 7.26
C SER A 89 2.62 11.30 6.45
N TYR A 90 1.52 11.90 6.92
CA TYR A 90 0.24 11.97 6.20
C TYR A 90 0.17 13.10 5.17
N GLY A 91 1.29 13.75 4.89
CA GLY A 91 1.38 14.83 3.91
C GLY A 91 2.78 15.40 3.93
N ILE A 92 3.03 16.32 4.85
CA ILE A 92 4.32 16.99 4.98
C ILE A 92 5.05 16.54 6.24
N PRO A 93 6.33 16.14 6.13
CA PRO A 93 7.11 15.61 7.26
C PRO A 93 7.79 16.70 8.11
N TYR A 94 7.33 17.95 8.03
CA TYR A 94 7.91 19.06 8.79
C TYR A 94 6.84 19.94 9.43
N LEU A 95 7.23 20.54 10.56
CA LEU A 95 6.45 21.54 11.27
C LEU A 95 7.35 22.74 11.56
N ILE A 96 6.95 23.94 11.11
CA ILE A 96 7.79 25.14 11.17
C ILE A 96 7.32 26.00 12.35
N HIS A 97 7.98 25.86 13.49
CA HIS A 97 7.64 26.57 14.71
C HIS A 97 8.19 28.00 14.66
N TYR A 98 7.31 28.98 14.83
CA TYR A 98 7.69 30.38 14.98
C TYR A 98 8.19 30.64 16.40
N THR A 99 9.41 31.16 16.54
CA THR A 99 10.04 31.35 17.86
C THR A 99 10.26 32.81 18.24
N GLY A 100 10.15 33.75 17.28
CA GLY A 100 10.24 35.17 17.58
C GLY A 100 10.52 36.02 16.35
N TYR A 101 10.77 37.30 16.60
CA TYR A 101 10.97 38.32 15.57
C TYR A 101 11.92 39.42 16.05
N GLU A 102 12.47 40.19 15.10
CA GLU A 102 13.15 41.45 15.39
C GLU A 102 12.40 42.61 14.73
N VAL A 103 12.42 43.77 15.39
CA VAL A 103 11.79 45.00 14.93
C VAL A 103 12.85 46.07 14.78
N ASN A 104 12.80 46.80 13.66
CA ASN A 104 13.59 48.01 13.45
C ASN A 104 12.67 49.15 13.00
N ASN A 105 12.75 50.30 13.66
CA ASN A 105 11.88 51.46 13.41
C ASN A 105 10.38 51.13 13.37
N GLY A 106 9.92 50.24 14.24
CA GLY A 106 8.51 49.82 14.33
C GLY A 106 8.06 48.82 13.25
N LEU A 107 8.95 48.40 12.35
CA LEU A 107 8.69 47.40 11.32
C LEU A 107 9.33 46.06 11.69
N TYR A 108 8.63 44.96 11.44
CA TYR A 108 9.22 43.63 11.53
C TYR A 108 10.28 43.51 10.45
N THR A 109 11.49 43.09 10.78
CA THR A 109 12.60 42.94 9.81
C THR A 109 13.18 41.53 9.76
N LYS A 110 12.80 40.68 10.73
CA LYS A 110 13.31 39.32 10.83
C LYS A 110 12.33 38.41 11.56
N PHE A 111 12.27 37.16 11.14
CA PHE A 111 11.59 36.08 11.85
C PHE A 111 12.58 34.96 12.21
N ASN A 112 12.42 34.43 13.42
CA ASN A 112 13.15 33.28 13.93
C ASN A 112 12.20 32.07 13.97
N MET A 113 12.73 30.91 13.59
CA MET A 113 11.96 29.68 13.50
C MET A 113 12.82 28.45 13.80
N VAL A 114 12.15 27.36 14.17
CA VAL A 114 12.73 26.02 14.29
C VAL A 114 11.89 25.07 13.46
N VAL A 115 12.55 24.22 12.66
CA VAL A 115 11.88 23.22 11.84
C VAL A 115 11.96 21.87 12.53
N SER A 116 10.83 21.42 13.07
CA SER A 116 10.68 20.03 13.51
C SER A 116 10.48 19.14 12.28
N HIS A 117 11.07 17.95 12.30
CA HIS A 117 11.01 17.01 11.19
C HIS A 117 10.83 15.58 11.67
N VAL A 118 10.22 14.75 10.83
CA VAL A 118 10.12 13.31 11.03
C VAL A 118 10.75 12.56 9.85
N ALA A 119 11.44 11.48 10.16
CA ALA A 119 11.93 10.51 9.20
C ALA A 119 11.82 9.11 9.80
N SER A 120 11.58 8.11 8.96
CA SER A 120 11.30 6.75 9.41
C SER A 120 12.17 5.71 8.72
N LYS A 121 12.55 4.67 9.46
CA LYS A 121 13.09 3.43 8.92
C LYS A 121 11.97 2.44 8.67
N LEU A 122 12.10 1.67 7.59
CA LEU A 122 11.15 0.64 7.20
C LEU A 122 11.50 -0.71 7.81
N TYR A 123 10.50 -1.36 8.38
CA TYR A 123 10.58 -2.69 8.98
C TYR A 123 9.51 -3.61 8.40
N TYR A 124 9.79 -4.91 8.43
CA TYR A 124 8.87 -5.97 8.03
C TYR A 124 8.84 -7.08 9.07
N GLU A 125 7.80 -7.90 9.02
CA GLU A 125 7.66 -9.12 9.82
C GLU A 125 6.92 -10.14 8.97
N ILE A 126 7.36 -11.40 9.05
CA ILE A 126 6.67 -12.54 8.43
C ILE A 126 5.70 -13.10 9.47
N THR A 127 4.40 -12.85 9.31
CA THR A 127 3.40 -13.16 10.33
C THR A 127 3.10 -14.65 10.46
N ASN A 128 3.28 -15.42 9.39
CA ASN A 128 3.19 -16.88 9.36
C ASN A 128 4.57 -17.53 9.27
N PHE A 129 5.55 -17.04 10.06
CA PHE A 129 6.95 -17.43 9.97
C PHE A 129 7.19 -18.95 9.98
N ASP A 130 6.54 -19.69 10.89
CA ASP A 130 6.76 -21.14 11.01
C ASP A 130 6.31 -21.90 9.76
N GLU A 131 5.20 -21.48 9.13
CA GLU A 131 4.72 -22.05 7.87
C GLU A 131 5.71 -21.75 6.74
N VAL A 132 6.11 -20.48 6.59
CA VAL A 132 7.05 -20.07 5.55
C VAL A 132 8.39 -20.79 5.72
N LYS A 133 8.91 -20.88 6.94
CA LYS A 133 10.14 -21.60 7.24
C LYS A 133 10.04 -23.09 6.89
N GLY A 134 8.90 -23.73 7.17
CA GLY A 134 8.62 -25.10 6.75
C GLY A 134 8.62 -25.24 5.23
N SER A 135 7.91 -24.36 4.52
CA SER A 135 7.83 -24.38 3.05
C SER A 135 9.16 -24.07 2.36
N VAL A 136 10.01 -23.21 2.93
CA VAL A 136 11.35 -22.92 2.38
C VAL A 136 12.22 -24.18 2.36
N ALA A 137 12.01 -25.14 3.27
CA ALA A 137 12.73 -26.42 3.22
C ALA A 137 12.35 -27.28 2.00
N GLU A 138 11.14 -27.10 1.47
CA GLU A 138 10.63 -27.85 0.31
C GLU A 138 10.88 -27.11 -1.02
N TRP A 139 10.66 -25.80 -1.05
CA TRP A 139 10.62 -24.99 -2.27
C TRP A 139 11.73 -23.93 -2.35
N GLY A 140 12.62 -23.86 -1.35
CA GLY A 140 13.67 -22.83 -1.26
C GLY A 140 14.78 -22.92 -2.30
N GLU A 141 14.80 -23.97 -3.13
CA GLU A 141 15.65 -24.04 -4.33
C GLU A 141 14.99 -23.39 -5.55
N LEU A 142 13.66 -23.31 -5.57
CA LEU A 142 12.88 -22.69 -6.66
C LEU A 142 12.69 -21.19 -6.43
N VAL A 143 12.63 -20.77 -5.17
CA VAL A 143 12.50 -19.37 -4.76
C VAL A 143 13.86 -18.84 -4.32
N LYS A 144 14.34 -17.79 -4.97
CA LYS A 144 15.62 -17.14 -4.69
C LYS A 144 15.51 -16.11 -3.56
N SER A 145 14.50 -15.25 -3.60
CA SER A 145 14.34 -14.15 -2.65
C SER A 145 12.90 -13.66 -2.55
N ILE A 146 12.59 -12.96 -1.46
CA ILE A 146 11.42 -12.09 -1.34
C ILE A 146 11.89 -10.67 -1.63
N ASP A 147 11.49 -10.14 -2.76
CA ASP A 147 11.89 -8.84 -3.24
C ASP A 147 10.87 -7.79 -2.85
N ILE A 148 11.35 -6.65 -2.34
CA ILE A 148 10.54 -5.53 -1.88
C ILE A 148 10.72 -4.37 -2.85
N PHE A 149 9.57 -3.87 -3.33
CA PHE A 149 9.50 -2.79 -4.29
C PHE A 149 8.70 -1.62 -3.73
N ILE A 150 9.08 -0.40 -4.08
CA ILE A 150 8.38 0.82 -3.68
C ILE A 150 8.16 1.76 -4.85
N THR A 151 7.17 2.64 -4.72
CA THR A 151 7.00 3.77 -5.63
C THR A 151 7.91 4.94 -5.20
N PRO A 152 8.13 5.93 -6.09
CA PRO A 152 8.53 7.26 -5.66
C PRO A 152 7.53 7.86 -4.64
N PRO A 153 7.91 8.94 -3.94
CA PRO A 153 7.00 9.67 -3.07
C PRO A 153 5.70 10.08 -3.79
N LEU A 154 4.57 9.90 -3.13
CA LEU A 154 3.25 10.30 -3.64
C LEU A 154 2.96 11.79 -3.42
N TYR A 155 3.71 12.44 -2.53
CA TYR A 155 3.55 13.85 -2.19
C TYR A 155 4.88 14.58 -2.26
N THR A 156 4.80 15.87 -2.51
CA THR A 156 5.88 16.82 -2.30
C THR A 156 5.35 18.08 -1.64
N VAL A 157 6.26 18.98 -1.33
CA VAL A 157 5.94 20.29 -0.77
C VAL A 157 5.33 21.21 -1.84
N ASP A 158 4.22 21.85 -1.50
CA ASP A 158 3.66 22.95 -2.31
C ASP A 158 4.34 24.27 -1.93
N GLN A 159 5.31 24.66 -2.75
CA GLN A 159 6.10 25.88 -2.53
C GLN A 159 5.27 27.14 -2.68
N ASP A 160 4.21 27.14 -3.49
CA ASP A 160 3.43 28.34 -3.77
C ASP A 160 2.47 28.70 -2.62
N SER A 161 2.07 27.70 -1.84
CA SER A 161 1.05 27.81 -0.79
C SER A 161 1.61 27.83 0.64
N MET A 162 2.93 27.88 0.81
CA MET A 162 3.57 27.89 2.13
C MET A 162 3.99 29.28 2.63
N CYS A 163 4.18 29.37 3.95
CA CYS A 163 4.78 30.50 4.66
C CYS A 163 4.11 31.86 4.39
N LYS A 164 2.79 31.88 4.14
CA LYS A 164 2.03 33.12 3.88
C LYS A 164 1.53 33.81 5.15
N SER A 165 1.37 33.06 6.23
CA SER A 165 0.88 33.55 7.52
C SER A 165 1.52 32.78 8.66
N ILE A 166 1.42 33.37 9.85
CA ILE A 166 1.71 32.73 11.14
C ILE A 166 0.37 32.46 11.83
N SER A 167 0.13 31.22 12.21
CA SER A 167 -1.16 30.80 12.81
C SER A 167 -0.96 29.71 13.86
N PRO A 168 -1.93 29.51 14.76
CA PRO A 168 -1.95 28.34 15.65
C PRO A 168 -1.94 27.02 14.86
N TYR A 169 -1.55 25.93 15.52
CA TYR A 169 -1.55 24.59 14.93
C TYR A 169 -2.93 24.21 14.37
N ALA A 170 -2.93 23.55 13.20
CA ALA A 170 -4.13 23.13 12.45
C ALA A 170 -5.11 24.25 12.03
N TYR A 171 -4.80 25.53 12.29
CA TYR A 171 -5.61 26.65 11.82
C TYR A 171 -5.27 26.97 10.36
N LEU A 172 -6.30 27.12 9.51
CA LEU A 172 -6.12 27.54 8.12
C LEU A 172 -5.72 29.03 8.07
N GLY A 173 -4.57 29.32 7.48
CA GLY A 173 -4.10 30.70 7.31
C GLY A 173 -5.05 31.51 6.42
N PRO A 174 -5.34 32.80 6.76
CA PRO A 174 -6.13 33.67 5.88
C PRO A 174 -5.43 33.85 4.52
N MET A 175 -6.20 33.91 3.42
CA MET A 175 -5.74 34.16 2.04
C MET A 175 -5.00 33.00 1.31
N GLY A 176 -5.53 31.77 1.35
CA GLY A 176 -4.96 30.65 0.59
C GLY A 176 -3.56 30.24 1.07
N GLY A 177 -3.29 30.49 2.36
CA GLY A 177 -2.20 29.88 3.11
C GLY A 177 -2.58 28.49 3.60
N SER A 178 -1.57 27.73 4.01
CA SER A 178 -1.76 26.34 4.46
C SER A 178 -1.84 26.27 5.98
N SER A 179 -2.52 25.27 6.55
CA SER A 179 -2.42 24.99 7.97
C SER A 179 -1.08 24.36 8.31
N ALA A 180 -0.55 24.59 9.51
CA ALA A 180 0.56 23.81 10.04
C ALA A 180 0.04 22.50 10.63
N PHE A 181 0.47 21.38 10.07
CA PHE A 181 0.03 20.05 10.49
C PHE A 181 1.13 19.01 10.28
N LEU A 182 1.39 18.18 11.29
CA LEU A 182 2.31 17.07 11.18
C LEU A 182 1.69 15.85 11.86
N SER A 183 1.43 14.81 11.07
CA SER A 183 1.02 13.50 11.56
C SER A 183 1.72 12.40 10.79
N TYR A 184 1.94 11.26 11.44
CA TYR A 184 2.63 10.11 10.86
C TYR A 184 2.18 8.82 11.55
N CYS A 185 2.35 7.67 10.89
CA CYS A 185 2.07 6.37 11.51
C CYS A 185 3.39 5.61 11.71
N ALA A 186 3.82 5.41 12.95
CA ALA A 186 5.07 4.71 13.27
C ALA A 186 5.11 4.32 14.76
N ASN A 187 6.17 3.61 15.16
CA ASN A 187 6.64 3.65 16.55
C ASN A 187 7.62 4.81 16.71
N SER A 188 7.44 5.67 17.72
CA SER A 188 8.37 6.76 18.07
C SER A 188 8.88 6.63 19.52
N GLY A 189 9.31 5.43 19.91
CA GLY A 189 9.76 5.14 21.28
C GLY A 189 8.62 4.87 22.27
N ASN A 190 7.44 4.49 21.78
CA ASN A 190 6.34 4.06 22.64
C ASN A 190 6.39 2.55 22.88
N GLU A 191 6.27 2.15 24.14
CA GLU A 191 6.26 0.74 24.56
C GLU A 191 5.11 0.50 25.53
N ASN A 192 4.56 -0.71 25.51
CA ASN A 192 3.64 -1.14 26.56
C ASN A 192 4.41 -1.53 27.83
N ILE A 193 3.67 -1.89 28.89
CA ILE A 193 4.25 -2.26 30.19
C ILE A 193 5.24 -3.45 30.13
N ASN A 194 5.18 -4.25 29.06
CA ASN A 194 6.05 -5.41 28.84
C ASN A 194 7.22 -5.11 27.90
N GLY A 195 7.45 -3.84 27.53
CA GLY A 195 8.51 -3.43 26.61
C GLY A 195 8.20 -3.75 25.13
N LYS A 196 6.97 -4.12 24.79
CA LYS A 196 6.58 -4.34 23.38
C LYS A 196 6.26 -2.99 22.74
N LEU A 197 6.82 -2.77 21.55
CA LEU A 197 6.63 -1.54 20.79
C LEU A 197 5.17 -1.30 20.43
N ILE A 198 4.74 -0.04 20.55
CA ILE A 198 3.43 0.45 20.13
C ILE A 198 3.59 1.28 18.86
N TYR A 199 2.95 0.85 17.78
CA TYR A 199 2.86 1.52 16.48
C TYR A 199 1.49 2.16 16.37
N ARG A 200 1.45 3.46 16.12
CA ARG A 200 0.20 4.23 16.08
C ARG A 200 0.33 5.43 15.16
N CYS A 201 -0.81 6.06 14.90
CA CYS A 201 -0.81 7.43 14.39
C CYS A 201 -0.39 8.39 15.50
N HIS A 202 0.57 9.23 15.18
CA HIS A 202 1.03 10.36 15.97
C HIS A 202 0.53 11.65 15.34
N ASN A 203 0.05 12.57 16.17
CA ASN A 203 -0.25 13.94 15.78
C ASN A 203 0.58 14.90 16.62
N ALA A 204 1.22 15.89 15.98
CA ALA A 204 1.99 16.89 16.71
C ALA A 204 1.15 17.66 17.75
N SER A 205 -0.18 17.73 17.60
CA SER A 205 -1.07 18.32 18.62
C SER A 205 -0.95 17.67 20.00
N GLU A 206 -0.46 16.43 20.08
CA GLU A 206 -0.24 15.72 21.35
C GLU A 206 0.81 16.40 22.24
N SER A 207 1.73 17.17 21.66
CA SER A 207 2.84 17.84 22.37
C SER A 207 2.85 19.36 22.22
N ILE A 208 1.89 19.93 21.48
CA ILE A 208 1.79 21.37 21.22
C ILE A 208 0.96 22.08 22.30
N ASN A 209 1.44 23.24 22.71
CA ASN A 209 0.76 24.11 23.69
C ASN A 209 -0.08 25.17 22.94
N SER A 210 -1.15 25.67 23.57
CA SER A 210 -2.11 26.62 22.95
C SER A 210 -1.53 27.94 22.45
N ASN A 211 -0.34 28.32 22.93
CA ASN A 211 0.30 29.61 22.61
C ASN A 211 1.35 29.50 21.49
N GLN A 212 1.61 28.29 20.98
CA GLN A 212 2.59 28.09 19.92
C GLN A 212 2.02 28.49 18.56
N LEU A 213 2.86 29.12 17.77
CA LEU A 213 2.53 29.62 16.44
C LEU A 213 3.43 28.96 15.41
N PHE A 214 2.90 28.80 14.20
CA PHE A 214 3.54 28.05 13.14
C PHE A 214 3.39 28.76 11.81
N PHE A 215 4.38 28.56 10.94
CA PHE A 215 4.22 28.87 9.53
C PHE A 215 3.50 27.72 8.84
N GLY A 216 2.50 28.09 8.03
CA GLY A 216 1.72 27.14 7.24
C GLY A 216 2.55 26.47 6.16
N MET A 217 2.37 25.16 5.98
CA MET A 217 2.96 24.43 4.86
C MET A 217 1.99 23.35 4.36
N SER A 218 1.80 23.29 3.04
CA SER A 218 0.99 22.27 2.39
C SER A 218 1.85 21.34 1.56
N GLY A 219 1.31 20.15 1.34
CA GLY A 219 1.77 19.26 0.30
C GLY A 219 0.89 19.35 -0.91
N LYS A 220 1.50 19.08 -2.06
CA LYS A 220 0.80 18.76 -3.29
C LYS A 220 0.98 17.28 -3.58
N SER A 221 -0.11 16.63 -3.97
CA SER A 221 -0.02 15.28 -4.51
C SER A 221 0.82 15.33 -5.78
N LEU A 222 1.78 14.42 -5.89
CA LEU A 222 2.52 14.20 -7.13
C LEU A 222 1.74 13.27 -8.06
N VAL A 223 0.96 12.38 -7.47
CA VAL A 223 0.30 11.27 -8.17
C VAL A 223 -1.00 10.94 -7.42
N ASP A 224 -2.11 10.81 -8.15
CA ASP A 224 -3.36 10.34 -7.56
C ASP A 224 -3.30 8.83 -7.33
N ASP A 225 -4.12 8.33 -6.39
CA ASP A 225 -4.15 6.90 -6.03
C ASP A 225 -4.50 5.96 -7.20
N ASP A 226 -4.97 6.51 -8.34
CA ASP A 226 -5.35 5.80 -9.56
C ASP A 226 -4.28 5.79 -10.67
N SER A 227 -3.22 6.59 -10.53
CA SER A 227 -2.27 6.83 -11.61
C SER A 227 -1.25 5.70 -11.79
N SER A 228 -0.59 5.66 -12.95
CA SER A 228 0.53 4.74 -13.21
C SER A 228 1.69 4.97 -12.25
N LEU A 229 1.92 4.02 -11.35
CA LEU A 229 3.01 4.06 -10.39
C LEU A 229 4.00 2.92 -10.66
N PRO A 230 5.21 3.20 -11.18
CA PRO A 230 6.25 2.18 -11.28
C PRO A 230 6.73 1.79 -9.86
N PHE A 231 6.91 0.48 -9.67
CA PHE A 231 7.44 -0.10 -8.44
C PHE A 231 8.90 -0.49 -8.67
N TYR A 232 9.81 0.13 -7.92
CA TYR A 232 11.25 -0.06 -8.06
C TYR A 232 11.81 -0.93 -6.94
N LEU A 233 12.69 -1.87 -7.27
CA LEU A 233 13.32 -2.79 -6.32
C LEU A 233 14.23 -2.02 -5.35
N ILE A 234 14.00 -2.18 -4.05
CA ILE A 234 14.83 -1.54 -3.01
C ILE A 234 15.54 -2.50 -2.08
N SER A 235 15.08 -3.75 -2.01
CA SER A 235 15.66 -4.77 -1.14
C SER A 235 15.24 -6.16 -1.57
N SER A 236 16.13 -7.14 -1.39
CA SER A 236 15.87 -8.55 -1.65
C SER A 236 16.24 -9.36 -0.42
N ILE A 237 15.26 -10.05 0.16
CA ILE A 237 15.43 -10.90 1.34
C ILE A 237 15.71 -12.32 0.85
N ASP A 238 16.89 -12.84 1.17
CA ASP A 238 17.23 -14.23 0.93
C ASP A 238 16.30 -15.15 1.74
N VAL A 239 15.51 -15.98 1.07
CA VAL A 239 14.54 -16.87 1.73
C VAL A 239 15.18 -17.85 2.69
N LYS A 240 16.46 -18.18 2.47
CA LYS A 240 17.24 -19.08 3.35
C LYS A 240 17.70 -18.37 4.63
N LYS A 241 17.54 -17.04 4.73
CA LYS A 241 17.99 -16.20 5.85
C LYS A 241 16.85 -15.45 6.54
N ILE A 242 15.60 -15.86 6.32
CA ILE A 242 14.46 -15.27 7.00
C ILE A 242 14.55 -15.44 8.51
N GLN A 243 14.01 -14.47 9.24
CA GLN A 243 14.02 -14.42 10.70
C GLN A 243 12.61 -14.14 11.22
N SER A 244 12.30 -14.64 12.41
CA SER A 244 11.05 -14.35 13.09
C SER A 244 11.05 -12.93 13.66
N GLY A 245 9.87 -12.41 13.97
CA GLY A 245 9.71 -11.08 14.57
C GLY A 245 10.01 -9.93 13.60
N GLU A 246 10.21 -8.75 14.18
CA GLU A 246 10.45 -7.53 13.40
C GLU A 246 11.89 -7.46 12.86
N ASN A 247 12.01 -7.22 11.56
CA ASN A 247 13.27 -7.11 10.83
C ASN A 247 13.36 -5.79 10.08
N ILE A 248 14.56 -5.19 10.04
CA ILE A 248 14.80 -3.98 9.26
C ILE A 248 14.88 -4.31 7.77
N VAL A 249 14.22 -3.53 6.92
CA VAL A 249 14.44 -3.62 5.46
C VAL A 249 15.81 -3.02 5.15
N SER A 250 16.72 -3.84 4.65
CA SER A 250 18.08 -3.40 4.29
C SER A 250 18.05 -2.60 2.99
N ILE A 251 18.29 -1.29 3.10
CA ILE A 251 18.30 -0.36 1.96
C ILE A 251 19.73 0.13 1.77
N GLU A 252 20.24 0.02 0.56
CA GLU A 252 21.56 0.53 0.19
C GLU A 252 21.61 2.06 0.32
N ASN A 253 22.72 2.59 0.82
CA ASN A 253 22.93 4.02 0.95
C ASN A 253 22.76 4.73 -0.40
N GLY A 254 21.93 5.76 -0.45
CA GLY A 254 21.64 6.51 -1.68
C GLY A 254 20.68 5.81 -2.66
N ALA A 255 20.20 4.60 -2.38
CA ALA A 255 19.24 3.91 -3.24
C ALA A 255 17.95 4.71 -3.45
N LEU A 256 17.47 5.43 -2.42
CA LEU A 256 16.27 6.26 -2.52
C LEU A 256 16.48 7.55 -3.36
N ASN A 257 17.73 7.99 -3.56
CA ASN A 257 18.04 9.11 -4.45
C ASN A 257 18.07 8.70 -5.93
N SER A 258 18.39 7.42 -6.19
CA SER A 258 18.56 6.84 -7.53
C SER A 258 17.49 5.78 -7.82
N LEU A 259 16.30 5.94 -7.21
CA LEU A 259 15.25 4.93 -7.25
C LEU A 259 14.84 4.55 -8.68
N GLU A 260 14.74 5.55 -9.57
CA GLU A 260 14.36 5.34 -10.98
C GLU A 260 15.39 4.56 -11.80
N ALA A 261 16.63 4.42 -11.31
CA ALA A 261 17.66 3.60 -11.94
C ALA A 261 17.66 2.14 -11.44
N LYS A 262 16.80 1.79 -10.48
CA LYS A 262 16.65 0.43 -9.97
C LYS A 262 15.73 -0.39 -10.88
N GLU A 263 15.76 -1.71 -10.72
CA GLU A 263 14.88 -2.63 -11.45
C GLU A 263 13.41 -2.28 -11.20
N VAL A 264 12.63 -2.20 -12.28
CA VAL A 264 11.18 -1.98 -12.22
C VAL A 264 10.48 -3.33 -12.16
N MET A 265 9.48 -3.46 -11.30
CA MET A 265 8.59 -4.61 -11.26
C MET A 265 7.82 -4.72 -12.58
N GLU A 266 8.12 -5.75 -13.36
CA GLU A 266 7.35 -6.11 -14.55
C GLU A 266 6.19 -7.05 -14.16
N GLY A 267 5.02 -6.88 -14.77
CA GLY A 267 3.96 -7.90 -14.78
C GLY A 267 2.94 -7.83 -13.65
N ASP A 268 1.94 -6.97 -13.77
CA ASP A 268 0.71 -7.06 -12.95
C ASP A 268 -0.33 -8.02 -13.58
N SER A 269 0.01 -8.69 -14.68
CA SER A 269 -0.92 -9.49 -15.50
C SER A 269 -1.30 -10.84 -14.87
N ASN A 270 -0.54 -11.33 -13.89
CA ASN A 270 -0.60 -12.73 -13.46
C ASN A 270 -1.11 -12.95 -12.03
N LEU A 271 -1.90 -12.03 -11.47
CA LEU A 271 -2.63 -12.28 -10.22
C LEU A 271 -3.94 -13.02 -10.50
N MET A 272 -3.86 -14.11 -11.28
CA MET A 272 -4.94 -15.09 -11.32
C MET A 272 -4.85 -15.89 -10.03
N GLY A 273 -5.94 -15.91 -9.26
CA GLY A 273 -6.04 -16.79 -8.11
C GLY A 273 -5.95 -18.28 -8.52
N THR A 274 -6.14 -19.20 -7.58
CA THR A 274 -5.88 -20.62 -7.79
C THR A 274 -6.78 -21.22 -8.89
N ILE A 275 -6.17 -21.76 -9.94
CA ILE A 275 -6.86 -22.53 -10.98
C ILE A 275 -7.10 -23.94 -10.47
N VAL A 276 -8.37 -24.34 -10.37
CA VAL A 276 -8.78 -25.70 -10.03
C VAL A 276 -9.49 -26.31 -11.24
N ALA A 277 -9.01 -27.45 -11.75
CA ALA A 277 -9.60 -28.12 -12.90
C ALA A 277 -10.23 -29.46 -12.50
N LYS A 278 -11.34 -29.82 -13.14
CA LYS A 278 -11.95 -31.15 -12.98
C LYS A 278 -11.24 -32.20 -13.84
N HIS A 279 -10.76 -31.79 -15.01
CA HIS A 279 -10.07 -32.66 -15.95
C HIS A 279 -8.82 -31.98 -16.49
N ALA A 280 -7.79 -32.80 -16.71
CA ALA A 280 -6.53 -32.40 -17.31
C ALA A 280 -6.19 -33.39 -18.44
N PHE A 281 -5.83 -32.89 -19.61
CA PHE A 281 -5.52 -33.70 -20.77
C PHE A 281 -4.22 -33.24 -21.45
N PRO A 282 -3.17 -34.07 -21.48
CA PRO A 282 -1.93 -33.74 -22.18
C PRO A 282 -2.13 -33.87 -23.69
N TYR A 283 -1.72 -32.85 -24.44
CA TYR A 283 -1.77 -32.88 -25.90
C TYR A 283 -0.74 -31.89 -26.48
N ASN A 284 0.04 -32.34 -27.47
CA ASN A 284 1.10 -31.54 -28.14
C ASN A 284 2.04 -30.81 -27.17
N ALA A 285 2.58 -31.56 -26.19
CA ALA A 285 3.48 -31.03 -25.17
C ALA A 285 2.90 -29.88 -24.33
N ARG A 286 1.57 -29.79 -24.23
CA ARG A 286 0.84 -28.85 -23.40
C ARG A 286 -0.14 -29.59 -22.50
N LEU A 287 -0.48 -28.99 -21.38
CA LEU A 287 -1.54 -29.44 -20.48
C LEU A 287 -2.81 -28.65 -20.78
N ASN A 288 -3.93 -29.34 -21.03
CA ASN A 288 -5.22 -28.70 -21.28
C ASN A 288 -6.16 -29.00 -20.11
N LEU A 289 -6.63 -27.95 -19.45
CA LEU A 289 -7.50 -28.03 -18.29
C LEU A 289 -8.94 -27.68 -18.67
N THR A 290 -9.90 -28.46 -18.19
CA THR A 290 -11.35 -28.21 -18.39
C THR A 290 -12.15 -28.38 -17.11
N GLY A 291 -13.39 -27.88 -17.13
CA GLY A 291 -14.19 -27.75 -15.91
C GLY A 291 -13.50 -26.85 -14.89
N VAL A 292 -12.83 -25.80 -15.37
CA VAL A 292 -11.99 -24.92 -14.57
C VAL A 292 -12.85 -24.08 -13.63
N THR A 293 -12.41 -23.92 -12.39
CA THR A 293 -12.90 -22.96 -11.42
C THR A 293 -11.71 -22.14 -10.93
N ILE A 294 -11.77 -20.81 -11.09
CA ILE A 294 -10.76 -19.91 -10.53
C ILE A 294 -11.21 -19.52 -9.13
N ILE A 295 -10.42 -19.89 -8.12
CA ILE A 295 -10.58 -19.37 -6.76
C ILE A 295 -9.85 -18.02 -6.73
N PRO A 296 -10.53 -16.89 -6.48
CA PRO A 296 -9.87 -15.59 -6.42
C PRO A 296 -8.74 -15.55 -5.37
N PRO A 297 -7.74 -14.68 -5.53
CA PRO A 297 -6.62 -14.60 -4.60
C PRO A 297 -7.08 -14.25 -3.19
N THR A 298 -6.50 -14.93 -2.21
CA THR A 298 -6.62 -14.65 -0.77
C THR A 298 -5.24 -14.38 -0.20
N PHE A 299 -5.16 -13.46 0.76
CA PHE A 299 -3.93 -13.12 1.46
C PHE A 299 -4.27 -12.60 2.86
N PRO A 300 -3.33 -12.68 3.83
CA PRO A 300 -3.57 -12.18 5.18
C PRO A 300 -3.89 -10.68 5.16
N LEU A 301 -4.92 -10.24 5.89
CA LEU A 301 -5.37 -8.85 5.84
C LEU A 301 -4.29 -7.86 6.31
N GLU A 302 -3.40 -8.30 7.21
CA GLU A 302 -2.25 -7.50 7.67
C GLU A 302 -1.25 -7.17 6.57
N SER A 303 -1.30 -7.88 5.43
CA SER A 303 -0.45 -7.60 4.27
C SER A 303 -1.01 -6.49 3.38
N CYS A 304 -2.22 -6.00 3.66
CA CYS A 304 -2.89 -4.93 2.91
C CYS A 304 -2.72 -3.54 3.54
N PHE A 305 -2.25 -3.47 4.79
CA PHE A 305 -2.18 -2.23 5.55
C PHE A 305 -0.81 -2.03 6.17
N GLN A 306 -0.46 -0.76 6.41
CA GLN A 306 0.63 -0.47 7.34
C GLN A 306 0.24 -0.95 8.74
N TYR A 307 1.11 -1.74 9.37
CA TYR A 307 0.85 -2.30 10.69
C TYR A 307 0.85 -1.22 11.77
N ALA A 308 -0.22 -1.20 12.55
CA ALA A 308 -0.35 -0.46 13.80
C ALA A 308 -0.98 -1.38 14.86
N ASN A 309 -0.74 -1.09 16.13
CA ASN A 309 -1.30 -1.83 17.27
C ASN A 309 -1.66 -0.93 18.46
N GLY A 310 -1.74 0.38 18.26
CA GLY A 310 -2.05 1.30 19.33
C GLY A 310 -2.75 2.57 18.89
N GLU A 311 -3.05 3.38 19.89
CA GLU A 311 -3.66 4.70 19.77
C GLU A 311 -3.10 5.65 20.84
N TYR A 312 -3.42 6.93 20.70
CA TYR A 312 -3.17 7.92 21.74
C TYR A 312 -4.37 7.99 22.68
N ASP A 313 -4.14 7.70 23.96
CA ASP A 313 -5.15 7.88 24.98
C ASP A 313 -5.12 9.34 25.47
N ASN A 314 -6.21 10.06 25.20
CA ASN A 314 -6.36 11.46 25.56
C ASN A 314 -6.53 11.70 27.07
N GLU A 315 -6.97 10.70 27.83
CA GLU A 315 -7.14 10.80 29.28
C GLU A 315 -5.80 10.64 30.00
N THR A 316 -5.06 9.58 29.67
CA THR A 316 -3.76 9.31 30.28
C THR A 316 -2.59 10.05 29.62
N LYS A 317 -2.82 10.69 28.46
CA LYS A 317 -1.81 11.39 27.64
C LYS A 317 -0.65 10.49 27.24
N LYS A 318 -0.93 9.21 26.98
CA LYS A 318 0.08 8.19 26.66
C LYS A 318 -0.37 7.32 25.49
N ALA A 319 0.59 6.67 24.86
CA ALA A 319 0.31 5.61 23.91
C ALA A 319 -0.19 4.36 24.65
N VAL A 320 -1.24 3.74 24.12
CA VAL A 320 -1.81 2.50 24.65
C VAL A 320 -1.95 1.47 23.53
N GLU A 321 -1.79 0.19 23.89
CA GLU A 321 -2.05 -0.90 22.96
C GLU A 321 -3.56 -0.99 22.69
N LYS A 322 -3.92 -0.99 21.42
CA LYS A 322 -5.30 -1.07 20.95
C LYS A 322 -5.32 -1.90 19.68
N THR A 323 -5.77 -3.13 19.80
CA THR A 323 -5.79 -4.10 18.71
C THR A 323 -7.16 -4.72 18.56
N TYR A 324 -7.43 -5.21 17.36
CA TYR A 324 -8.66 -5.85 16.96
C TYR A 324 -8.36 -7.04 16.07
N SER A 325 -9.29 -7.98 16.04
CA SER A 325 -9.32 -9.04 15.03
C SER A 325 -10.17 -8.61 13.85
N TYR A 326 -9.74 -8.93 12.63
CA TYR A 326 -10.43 -8.51 11.43
C TYR A 326 -10.77 -9.67 10.51
N LYS A 327 -11.92 -9.52 9.83
CA LYS A 327 -12.29 -10.31 8.67
C LYS A 327 -12.71 -9.36 7.56
N ALA A 328 -12.27 -9.60 6.33
CA ALA A 328 -12.75 -8.85 5.17
C ALA A 328 -13.54 -9.77 4.25
N TYR A 329 -14.52 -9.19 3.56
CA TYR A 329 -15.37 -9.84 2.58
C TYR A 329 -15.33 -9.00 1.31
N ILE A 330 -14.84 -9.57 0.23
CA ILE A 330 -14.79 -8.93 -1.10
C ILE A 330 -15.84 -9.57 -1.99
N PHE A 331 -16.63 -8.72 -2.64
CA PHE A 331 -17.68 -9.15 -3.56
C PHE A 331 -17.24 -8.92 -5.00
N ILE A 332 -17.17 -10.01 -5.75
CA ILE A 332 -16.73 -10.04 -7.15
C ILE A 332 -17.94 -10.35 -8.02
N GLU A 333 -18.19 -9.50 -9.01
CA GLU A 333 -19.21 -9.76 -10.02
C GLU A 333 -18.62 -10.61 -11.14
N ALA A 334 -19.04 -11.87 -11.23
CA ALA A 334 -18.78 -12.74 -12.38
C ALA A 334 -20.07 -12.87 -13.21
N GLU A 335 -19.95 -13.08 -14.52
CA GLU A 335 -21.02 -12.98 -15.54
C GLU A 335 -22.46 -13.31 -15.07
N LYS A 336 -22.65 -14.38 -14.29
CA LYS A 336 -23.97 -14.83 -13.80
C LYS A 336 -24.07 -14.98 -12.29
N ARG A 337 -23.05 -14.61 -11.52
CA ARG A 337 -23.01 -14.83 -10.06
C ARG A 337 -22.16 -13.80 -9.32
N LYS A 338 -22.52 -13.56 -8.06
CA LYS A 338 -21.66 -12.85 -7.12
C LYS A 338 -20.80 -13.88 -6.40
N VAL A 339 -19.52 -13.59 -6.25
CA VAL A 339 -18.57 -14.46 -5.54
C VAL A 339 -18.06 -13.67 -4.35
N MET A 340 -18.12 -14.29 -3.18
CA MET A 340 -17.64 -13.68 -1.94
C MET A 340 -16.32 -14.35 -1.53
N VAL A 341 -15.30 -13.52 -1.34
CA VAL A 341 -13.99 -13.95 -0.89
C VAL A 341 -13.76 -13.45 0.53
N GLN A 342 -13.41 -14.35 1.42
CA GLN A 342 -13.10 -14.03 2.81
C GLN A 342 -11.58 -13.91 3.04
N PHE A 343 -11.19 -12.85 3.74
CA PHE A 343 -9.84 -12.61 4.24
C PHE A 343 -9.88 -12.65 5.75
N LEU A 344 -8.87 -13.26 6.34
CA LEU A 344 -8.68 -13.29 7.78
C LEU A 344 -7.37 -12.58 8.11
N SER A 345 -7.37 -11.81 9.19
CA SER A 345 -6.12 -11.36 9.78
C SER A 345 -5.49 -12.49 10.58
N GLY A 346 -4.20 -12.76 10.34
CA GLY A 346 -3.44 -13.74 11.13
C GLY A 346 -3.03 -13.21 12.50
N ILE A 347 -3.04 -11.89 12.68
CA ILE A 347 -2.60 -11.22 13.92
C ILE A 347 -3.59 -10.13 14.37
N PRO A 348 -3.65 -9.79 15.67
CA PRO A 348 -4.34 -8.59 16.14
C PRO A 348 -3.61 -7.33 15.66
N MET A 349 -4.36 -6.33 15.17
CA MET A 349 -3.80 -5.06 14.72
C MET A 349 -4.80 -3.91 14.88
N ASN A 350 -4.38 -2.69 14.55
CA ASN A 350 -5.24 -1.53 14.37
C ASN A 350 -5.15 -1.06 12.92
N ILE A 351 -6.29 -0.93 12.24
CA ILE A 351 -6.32 -0.39 10.88
C ILE A 351 -6.50 1.12 10.99
N VAL A 352 -5.43 1.85 10.71
CA VAL A 352 -5.36 3.32 10.84
C VAL A 352 -5.17 4.03 9.49
N ASP A 353 -5.00 3.27 8.42
CA ASP A 353 -4.97 3.72 7.04
C ASP A 353 -6.28 3.38 6.34
N SER A 354 -6.66 4.21 5.38
CA SER A 354 -7.86 4.02 4.56
C SER A 354 -7.58 3.36 3.22
N TYR A 355 -6.36 3.32 2.70
CA TYR A 355 -6.13 2.74 1.37
C TYR A 355 -6.21 1.20 1.40
N PHE A 356 -6.98 0.62 0.48
CA PHE A 356 -7.07 -0.82 0.28
C PHE A 356 -7.04 -1.17 -1.21
N PHE A 357 -6.34 -2.23 -1.58
CA PHE A 357 -6.28 -2.75 -2.95
C PHE A 357 -6.57 -4.26 -3.01
N TYR A 358 -7.34 -4.66 -4.02
CA TYR A 358 -7.60 -6.06 -4.34
C TYR A 358 -7.30 -6.38 -5.81
N PRO A 359 -6.48 -7.41 -6.12
CA PRO A 359 -6.04 -7.73 -7.48
C PRO A 359 -7.11 -8.51 -8.28
N ASN A 360 -8.29 -7.92 -8.43
CA ASN A 360 -9.33 -8.41 -9.32
C ASN A 360 -10.20 -7.26 -9.80
N ILE A 361 -10.13 -6.93 -11.08
CA ILE A 361 -10.87 -5.82 -11.72
C ILE A 361 -12.40 -5.94 -11.61
N ASN A 362 -12.92 -7.13 -11.30
CA ASN A 362 -14.35 -7.40 -11.19
C ASN A 362 -14.86 -7.29 -9.75
N ALA A 363 -13.99 -7.05 -8.76
CA ALA A 363 -14.41 -6.75 -7.40
C ALA A 363 -15.11 -5.39 -7.33
N LYS A 364 -16.20 -5.27 -6.56
CA LYS A 364 -17.03 -4.06 -6.50
C LYS A 364 -17.20 -3.51 -5.09
N GLU A 365 -17.23 -4.39 -4.09
CA GLU A 365 -17.57 -4.01 -2.73
C GLU A 365 -16.64 -4.73 -1.74
N LEU A 366 -16.36 -4.02 -0.65
CA LEU A 366 -15.59 -4.50 0.48
C LEU A 366 -16.38 -4.27 1.77
N ILE A 367 -16.46 -5.30 2.60
CA ILE A 367 -16.87 -5.20 4.00
C ILE A 367 -15.72 -5.65 4.87
N ILE A 368 -15.28 -4.83 5.83
CA ILE A 368 -14.36 -5.26 6.89
C ILE A 368 -15.13 -5.33 8.20
N GLU A 369 -15.21 -6.52 8.78
CA GLU A 369 -15.64 -6.79 10.15
C GLU A 369 -14.45 -6.61 11.11
N ARG A 370 -14.63 -5.78 12.12
CA ARG A 370 -13.72 -5.55 13.24
C ARG A 370 -14.34 -6.12 14.51
N ILE A 371 -13.59 -6.96 15.23
CA ILE A 371 -13.97 -7.56 16.50
C ILE A 371 -13.03 -7.01 17.59
N ASP A 372 -13.60 -6.38 18.62
CA ASP A 372 -12.84 -5.91 19.77
C ASP A 372 -12.54 -7.01 20.80
N ASN A 373 -11.79 -6.65 21.84
CA ASN A 373 -11.40 -7.58 22.91
C ASN A 373 -12.59 -8.14 23.72
N ASN A 374 -13.76 -7.50 23.65
CA ASN A 374 -15.00 -7.94 24.29
C ASN A 374 -15.87 -8.78 23.33
N GLY A 375 -15.41 -9.03 22.10
CA GLY A 375 -16.16 -9.75 21.08
C GLY A 375 -17.20 -8.89 20.35
N VAL A 376 -17.22 -7.58 20.56
CA VAL A 376 -18.18 -6.67 19.91
C VAL A 376 -17.75 -6.45 18.47
N LYS A 377 -18.71 -6.63 17.56
CA LYS A 377 -18.53 -6.47 16.12
C LYS A 377 -18.87 -5.06 15.66
N SER A 378 -18.04 -4.55 14.76
CA SER A 378 -18.24 -3.27 14.08
C SER A 378 -17.77 -3.40 12.63
N TYR A 379 -18.27 -2.57 11.71
CA TYR A 379 -18.03 -2.78 10.28
C TYR A 379 -17.61 -1.52 9.55
N SER A 380 -16.81 -1.69 8.50
CA SER A 380 -16.53 -0.70 7.48
C SER A 380 -17.03 -1.23 6.14
N TYR A 381 -17.81 -0.44 5.41
CA TYR A 381 -18.26 -0.75 4.05
C TYR A 381 -17.65 0.24 3.07
N SER A 382 -17.16 -0.25 1.93
CA SER A 382 -16.55 0.59 0.90
C SER A 382 -16.86 0.05 -0.49
N LYS A 383 -17.11 0.98 -1.42
CA LYS A 383 -17.16 0.68 -2.84
C LYS A 383 -15.73 0.69 -3.39
N LEU A 384 -15.47 -0.21 -4.33
CA LEU A 384 -14.18 -0.37 -4.97
C LEU A 384 -14.24 0.15 -6.40
N HIS A 385 -13.15 0.79 -6.82
CA HIS A 385 -13.00 1.41 -8.13
C HIS A 385 -11.86 0.74 -8.87
N LYS A 386 -12.05 0.51 -10.17
CA LYS A 386 -11.00 -0.07 -11.02
C LYS A 386 -9.82 0.88 -11.08
N HIS A 387 -8.63 0.37 -10.79
CA HIS A 387 -7.40 1.13 -10.93
C HIS A 387 -7.07 1.31 -12.42
N GLU A 388 -6.58 2.48 -12.83
CA GLU A 388 -6.31 2.75 -14.26
C GLU A 388 -5.21 1.85 -14.85
N THR A 389 -4.14 1.60 -14.07
CA THR A 389 -2.97 0.87 -14.55
C THR A 389 -2.72 -0.46 -13.86
N LEU A 390 -3.02 -0.58 -12.57
CA LEU A 390 -2.85 -1.84 -11.86
C LEU A 390 -4.03 -2.78 -12.16
N ASN A 391 -3.76 -4.08 -12.20
CA ASN A 391 -4.73 -5.13 -12.53
C ASN A 391 -5.61 -5.47 -11.33
N GLY A 392 -6.38 -4.49 -10.87
CA GLY A 392 -7.23 -4.65 -9.71
C GLY A 392 -8.14 -3.46 -9.46
N VAL A 393 -8.65 -3.43 -8.23
CA VAL A 393 -9.49 -2.36 -7.73
C VAL A 393 -8.92 -1.82 -6.43
N TYR A 394 -9.22 -0.57 -6.14
CA TYR A 394 -8.84 0.07 -4.89
C TYR A 394 -10.03 0.80 -4.27
N GLY A 395 -9.91 1.16 -3.00
CA GLY A 395 -10.91 1.97 -2.32
C GLY A 395 -10.38 2.58 -1.03
N SER A 396 -11.08 3.59 -0.52
CA SER A 396 -10.80 4.21 0.76
C SER A 396 -11.77 3.67 1.82
N ILE A 397 -11.25 2.91 2.78
CA ILE A 397 -12.00 2.37 3.91
C ILE A 397 -12.20 3.40 5.02
N ASN A 398 -13.30 3.27 5.76
CA ASN A 398 -13.53 4.06 6.95
C ASN A 398 -12.90 3.38 8.17
N THR A 399 -11.96 4.06 8.83
CA THR A 399 -11.22 3.55 10.00
C THR A 399 -11.99 3.70 11.32
N SER A 400 -13.16 4.36 11.33
CA SER A 400 -14.03 4.47 12.51
C SER A 400 -14.95 3.24 12.71
N PHE A 401 -15.11 2.39 11.68
CA PHE A 401 -15.95 1.19 11.68
C PHE A 401 -17.35 1.40 12.31
N SER A 402 -18.17 2.25 11.69
CA SER A 402 -19.53 2.57 12.14
C SER A 402 -20.62 2.14 11.16
N SER A 403 -20.27 1.35 10.14
CA SER A 403 -21.21 0.93 9.10
C SER A 403 -22.13 -0.18 9.59
N THR A 404 -23.35 -0.22 9.04
CA THR A 404 -24.31 -1.32 9.20
C THR A 404 -24.57 -1.95 7.83
N PRO A 405 -23.63 -2.78 7.31
CA PRO A 405 -23.80 -3.39 6.00
C PRO A 405 -24.96 -4.38 5.98
N ASP A 406 -25.49 -4.65 4.79
CA ASP A 406 -26.46 -5.72 4.60
C ASP A 406 -25.78 -7.09 4.83
N MET A 407 -26.05 -7.68 5.99
CA MET A 407 -25.44 -8.95 6.39
C MET A 407 -25.91 -10.14 5.55
N SER A 408 -27.00 -10.00 4.76
CA SER A 408 -27.41 -11.05 3.82
C SER A 408 -26.36 -11.31 2.75
N LEU A 409 -25.52 -10.32 2.43
CA LEU A 409 -24.42 -10.45 1.47
C LEU A 409 -23.38 -11.48 1.92
N ILE A 410 -23.19 -11.69 3.22
CA ILE A 410 -22.15 -12.57 3.79
C ILE A 410 -22.59 -14.06 3.82
N THR A 411 -23.76 -14.38 3.25
CA THR A 411 -24.30 -15.75 3.23
C THR A 411 -23.90 -16.57 2.00
N ASP A 412 -23.31 -15.93 0.98
CA ASP A 412 -22.88 -16.63 -0.23
C ASP A 412 -21.58 -17.41 0.04
N THR A 413 -21.57 -18.70 -0.27
CA THR A 413 -20.48 -19.64 0.08
C THR A 413 -19.71 -20.11 -1.14
N GLU A 414 -20.00 -19.59 -2.33
CA GLU A 414 -19.25 -19.96 -3.53
C GLU A 414 -17.86 -19.32 -3.51
N ILE A 415 -16.82 -20.15 -3.30
CA ILE A 415 -15.42 -19.71 -3.10
C ILE A 415 -14.67 -19.48 -4.43
N GLY A 416 -15.28 -19.79 -5.58
CA GLY A 416 -14.62 -19.72 -6.89
C GLY A 416 -15.44 -19.00 -7.95
N ILE A 417 -14.96 -18.97 -9.20
CA ILE A 417 -15.66 -18.52 -10.42
C ILE A 417 -15.54 -19.65 -11.45
N PRO A 418 -16.63 -20.25 -11.96
CA PRO A 418 -16.58 -21.44 -12.78
C PRO A 418 -16.53 -21.03 -14.26
N TYR A 419 -15.64 -21.66 -15.01
CA TYR A 419 -15.51 -21.50 -16.44
C TYR A 419 -15.80 -22.85 -17.12
N PRO A 420 -17.07 -23.31 -17.12
CA PRO A 420 -17.43 -24.66 -17.58
C PRO A 420 -17.23 -24.85 -19.08
N ASN A 421 -17.23 -23.77 -19.85
CA ASN A 421 -17.08 -23.76 -21.30
C ASN A 421 -15.69 -23.28 -21.77
N LYS A 422 -14.69 -23.23 -20.88
CA LYS A 422 -13.33 -22.80 -21.25
C LYS A 422 -12.32 -23.93 -21.11
N ILE A 423 -11.38 -23.97 -22.05
CA ILE A 423 -10.16 -24.78 -22.01
C ILE A 423 -9.01 -23.84 -21.66
N TYR A 424 -8.25 -24.17 -20.62
CA TYR A 424 -7.01 -23.47 -20.27
C TYR A 424 -5.85 -24.34 -20.74
N THR A 425 -5.11 -23.85 -21.71
CA THR A 425 -3.98 -24.56 -22.31
C THR A 425 -2.67 -23.94 -21.82
N SER A 426 -1.77 -24.80 -21.34
CA SER A 426 -0.47 -24.37 -20.84
C SER A 426 0.49 -23.95 -21.95
N ASP A 427 1.59 -23.30 -21.58
CA ASP A 427 2.73 -23.13 -22.47
C ASP A 427 3.35 -24.48 -22.87
N VAL A 428 4.09 -24.47 -23.97
CA VAL A 428 4.74 -25.68 -24.49
C VAL A 428 5.84 -26.11 -23.52
N ASN A 429 5.81 -27.37 -23.10
CA ASN A 429 6.72 -27.96 -22.13
C ASN A 429 6.70 -27.33 -20.73
N ASP A 430 5.71 -26.47 -20.43
CA ASP A 430 5.53 -25.89 -19.10
C ASP A 430 4.08 -26.12 -18.64
N PRO A 431 3.82 -27.11 -17.76
CA PRO A 431 2.48 -27.40 -17.26
C PRO A 431 2.02 -26.44 -16.14
N PHE A 432 2.84 -25.45 -15.75
CA PHE A 432 2.54 -24.50 -14.67
C PHE A 432 2.22 -23.09 -15.17
N SER A 433 2.58 -22.76 -16.41
CA SER A 433 2.21 -21.49 -17.06
C SER A 433 0.96 -21.64 -17.93
N PHE A 434 -0.09 -20.87 -17.63
CA PHE A 434 -1.34 -20.80 -18.41
C PHE A 434 -1.56 -19.37 -18.92
N PRO A 435 -1.01 -19.00 -20.09
CA PRO A 435 -1.15 -17.64 -20.61
C PRO A 435 -2.61 -17.34 -21.00
N ALA A 436 -3.01 -16.07 -20.93
CA ALA A 436 -4.35 -15.64 -21.35
C ALA A 436 -4.65 -16.01 -22.81
N LEU A 437 -3.64 -16.01 -23.68
CA LEU A 437 -3.75 -16.45 -25.09
C LEU A 437 -4.03 -17.96 -25.23
N GLY A 438 -3.71 -18.75 -24.21
CA GLY A 438 -3.99 -20.18 -24.14
C GLY A 438 -5.41 -20.50 -23.65
N VAL A 439 -6.25 -19.50 -23.38
CA VAL A 439 -7.64 -19.70 -22.93
C VAL A 439 -8.59 -19.67 -24.12
N CYS A 440 -9.25 -20.79 -24.39
CA CYS A 440 -10.24 -20.93 -25.45
C CYS A 440 -11.64 -21.13 -24.89
N THR A 441 -12.63 -20.41 -25.43
CA THR A 441 -14.06 -20.61 -25.11
C THR A 441 -14.68 -21.55 -26.14
N VAL A 442 -15.33 -22.61 -25.69
CA VAL A 442 -15.92 -23.66 -26.51
C VAL A 442 -17.43 -23.71 -26.26
N GLY A 443 -18.21 -23.24 -27.24
CA GLY A 443 -19.66 -23.22 -27.14
C GLY A 443 -20.19 -22.44 -25.93
N THR A 444 -21.40 -22.80 -25.51
CA THR A 444 -22.10 -22.22 -24.36
C THR A 444 -22.41 -23.24 -23.27
N GLY A 445 -22.27 -24.53 -23.59
CA GLY A 445 -22.47 -25.67 -22.70
C GLY A 445 -21.29 -25.98 -21.79
N THR A 446 -21.41 -27.04 -20.98
CA THR A 446 -20.33 -27.50 -20.10
C THR A 446 -19.45 -28.50 -20.84
N ILE A 447 -18.13 -28.34 -20.77
CA ILE A 447 -17.17 -29.31 -21.30
C ILE A 447 -17.19 -30.55 -20.40
N ILE A 448 -17.36 -31.72 -21.03
CA ILE A 448 -17.48 -33.03 -20.39
C ILE A 448 -16.15 -33.79 -20.49
N GLY A 449 -15.38 -33.58 -21.56
CA GLY A 449 -14.10 -34.24 -21.73
C GLY A 449 -13.34 -33.77 -22.96
N LEU A 450 -12.04 -34.05 -22.94
CA LEU A 450 -11.13 -33.86 -24.07
C LEU A 450 -10.62 -35.22 -24.55
N SER A 451 -10.39 -35.35 -25.85
CA SER A 451 -9.74 -36.53 -26.42
C SER A 451 -8.98 -36.15 -27.69
N SER A 452 -7.92 -36.88 -28.01
CA SER A 452 -7.22 -36.72 -29.30
C SER A 452 -7.39 -37.97 -30.14
N ALA A 453 -7.42 -37.81 -31.47
CA ALA A 453 -7.35 -38.95 -32.37
C ALA A 453 -5.93 -39.54 -32.34
N ALA A 454 -5.68 -40.54 -31.50
CA ALA A 454 -4.35 -41.16 -31.39
C ALA A 454 -4.01 -42.14 -32.53
N LYS A 455 -4.94 -42.39 -33.46
CA LYS A 455 -4.79 -43.40 -34.53
C LYS A 455 -5.20 -42.82 -35.88
N ALA A 456 -4.34 -43.00 -36.89
CA ALA A 456 -4.63 -42.58 -38.26
C ALA A 456 -5.89 -43.27 -38.78
N LEU A 457 -6.89 -42.49 -39.18
CA LEU A 457 -8.16 -42.98 -39.74
C LEU A 457 -7.99 -43.52 -41.17
N SER A 458 -6.88 -43.19 -41.84
CA SER A 458 -6.58 -43.57 -43.23
C SER A 458 -5.07 -43.54 -43.49
N GLN A 459 -4.57 -44.45 -44.34
CA GLN A 459 -3.20 -44.38 -44.86
C GLN A 459 -3.08 -43.18 -45.80
N GLY A 460 -2.49 -42.10 -45.32
CA GLY A 460 -2.27 -40.87 -46.08
C GLY A 460 -2.46 -39.57 -45.30
N GLN A 461 -3.00 -39.62 -44.08
CA GLN A 461 -3.05 -38.45 -43.20
C GLN A 461 -1.70 -38.27 -42.49
N PHE A 462 -0.88 -37.37 -43.04
CA PHE A 462 0.30 -36.81 -42.37
C PHE A 462 -0.08 -35.45 -41.76
N GLY A 463 -0.08 -35.34 -40.42
CA GLY A 463 -0.40 -34.10 -39.69
C GLY A 463 -0.62 -34.31 -38.19
N GLN A 464 -0.73 -33.22 -37.44
CA GLN A 464 -1.17 -33.26 -36.03
C GLN A 464 -2.66 -33.60 -35.97
N PHE A 465 -3.02 -34.64 -35.21
CA PHE A 465 -4.41 -35.07 -35.03
C PHE A 465 -5.18 -34.08 -34.14
N PRO A 466 -6.39 -33.62 -34.51
CA PRO A 466 -7.10 -32.59 -33.75
C PRO A 466 -7.42 -33.03 -32.31
N LEU A 467 -7.54 -32.04 -31.43
CA LEU A 467 -8.03 -32.21 -30.07
C LEU A 467 -9.54 -32.01 -30.06
N TYR A 468 -10.28 -33.10 -29.85
CA TYR A 468 -11.73 -33.04 -29.73
C TYR A 468 -12.15 -32.60 -28.33
N CYS A 469 -13.08 -31.66 -28.28
CA CYS A 469 -13.75 -31.23 -27.06
C CYS A 469 -15.22 -31.63 -27.11
N PHE A 470 -15.64 -32.42 -26.13
CA PHE A 470 -17.03 -32.85 -25.96
C PHE A 470 -17.71 -31.94 -24.94
N SER A 471 -18.78 -31.28 -25.33
CA SER A 471 -19.60 -30.43 -24.46
C SER A 471 -21.06 -30.85 -24.47
N THR A 472 -21.85 -30.34 -23.52
CA THR A 472 -23.30 -30.63 -23.45
C THR A 472 -24.09 -30.12 -24.66
N ASP A 473 -23.50 -29.21 -25.45
CA ASP A 473 -24.11 -28.59 -26.63
C ASP A 473 -23.44 -28.99 -27.95
N GLY A 474 -22.40 -29.84 -27.96
CA GLY A 474 -21.79 -30.30 -29.20
C GLY A 474 -20.42 -30.97 -29.08
N ILE A 475 -19.81 -31.24 -30.24
CA ILE A 475 -18.43 -31.73 -30.37
C ILE A 475 -17.66 -30.70 -31.18
N TRP A 476 -16.49 -30.30 -30.68
CA TRP A 476 -15.61 -29.26 -31.25
C TRP A 476 -14.23 -29.86 -31.53
N ALA A 477 -13.46 -29.30 -32.46
CA ALA A 477 -12.16 -29.82 -32.89
C ALA A 477 -11.12 -28.71 -33.09
#